data_AF-A0AAQ2ETS2-F1
#
_entry.id   AF-A0AAQ2ETS2-F1
#
_cell.length_a   1.000
_cell.length_b   1.000
_cell.length_c   1.000
_cell.angle_alpha   90.00
_cell.angle_beta   90.00
_cell.angle_gamma   90.00
#
_symmetry.space_group_name_H-M   'P 1'
#
loop_
_entity.id
_entity.type
_entity.pdbx_description
1 polymer ?
#
loop_
_entity_poly.entity_id
_entity_poly.type
_entity_poly.pdbx_seq_one_letter_code
_entity_poly.pdbx_strand_id
1 'polypeptide(L)'
;MRQNLNQIKPEKNLNQTSTTNLHLPKMHPRFNAVLSKEEYKKGLLSYLGQYGKCDIQITNIIEGLNAVTVEYLHPCVDQQGNTDEKENKQKLMTLFEFSGGKIKRIRHYF
;
A
#
# COMPACT_ATOMS: atom_id res chain seq x y z
N MET A 1 -9.45 59.02 31.09
CA MET A 1 -8.68 58.21 32.06
C MET A 1 -9.14 56.77 31.91
N ARG A 2 -8.21 55.80 31.79
CA ARG A 2 -8.40 54.31 31.69
C ARG A 2 -8.94 53.83 30.32
N GLN A 3 -8.48 52.77 29.63
CA GLN A 3 -7.48 51.68 29.76
C GLN A 3 -7.21 51.22 28.29
N ASN A 4 -5.97 51.07 27.78
CA ASN A 4 -5.06 49.91 27.79
C ASN A 4 -5.62 48.59 27.19
N LEU A 5 -5.06 48.11 26.07
CA LEU A 5 -4.37 46.81 25.92
C LEU A 5 -4.20 46.35 24.44
N ASN A 6 -2.97 45.93 24.16
CA ASN A 6 -2.53 44.89 23.20
C ASN A 6 -2.35 45.21 21.71
N GLN A 7 -1.12 45.67 21.44
CA GLN A 7 -0.17 45.26 20.39
C GLN A 7 -0.67 44.25 19.33
N ILE A 8 -0.80 44.73 18.09
CA ILE A 8 -0.71 43.91 16.88
C ILE A 8 0.70 44.10 16.33
N LYS A 9 1.47 43.00 16.21
CA LYS A 9 2.75 42.94 15.49
C LYS A 9 2.75 41.71 14.56
N PRO A 10 3.53 41.77 13.46
CA PRO A 10 3.08 41.37 12.14
C PRO A 10 3.26 39.88 11.84
N GLU A 11 2.41 39.39 10.93
CA GLU A 11 2.47 38.04 10.36
C GLU A 11 3.84 37.78 9.73
N LYS A 12 4.55 36.80 10.29
CA LYS A 12 5.76 36.25 9.69
C LYS A 12 5.37 35.30 8.56
N ASN A 13 5.73 35.74 7.37
CA ASN A 13 5.87 34.96 6.14
C ASN A 13 6.68 33.68 6.42
N LEU A 14 6.05 32.52 6.27
CA LEU A 14 6.74 31.22 6.32
C LEU A 14 6.44 30.47 5.03
N ASN A 15 7.33 30.65 4.05
CA ASN A 15 7.48 29.74 2.93
C ASN A 15 7.70 28.31 3.48
N GLN A 16 6.64 27.51 3.50
CA GLN A 16 6.75 26.06 3.61
C GLN A 16 6.45 25.48 2.24
N THR A 17 7.53 25.23 1.50
CA THR A 17 7.55 24.31 0.36
C THR A 17 6.95 22.99 0.81
N SER A 18 5.70 22.74 0.42
CA SER A 18 5.04 21.44 0.59
C SER A 18 5.76 20.42 -0.28
N THR A 19 6.72 19.72 0.32
CA THR A 19 7.13 18.39 -0.15
C THR A 19 5.92 17.48 -0.02
N THR A 20 5.19 17.30 -1.13
CA THR A 20 4.12 16.32 -1.24
C THR A 20 4.74 14.92 -1.11
N ASN A 21 4.83 14.44 0.13
CA ASN A 21 5.05 13.04 0.44
C ASN A 21 3.92 12.26 -0.24
N LEU A 22 4.26 11.54 -1.30
CA LEU A 22 3.35 10.67 -2.02
C LEU A 22 2.89 9.54 -1.08
N HIS A 23 1.81 9.80 -0.35
CA HIS A 23 1.14 8.83 0.51
C HIS A 23 0.45 7.82 -0.41
N LEU A 24 0.90 6.57 -0.37
CA LEU A 24 0.40 5.46 -1.18
C LEU A 24 -0.57 4.64 -0.31
N PRO A 25 -1.87 4.99 -0.22
CA PRO A 25 -2.76 4.31 0.70
C PRO A 25 -3.04 2.88 0.22
N LYS A 26 -2.40 1.88 0.82
CA LYS A 26 -2.72 0.47 0.58
C LYS A 26 -3.79 0.00 1.56
N MET A 27 -4.83 -0.66 1.07
CA MET A 27 -5.89 -1.24 1.90
C MET A 27 -5.72 -2.76 1.94
N HIS A 28 -5.48 -3.30 3.13
CA HIS A 28 -5.54 -4.74 3.40
C HIS A 28 -6.92 -5.06 4.00
N PRO A 29 -7.78 -5.85 3.33
CA PRO A 29 -9.16 -6.14 3.76
C PRO A 29 -9.33 -6.57 5.21
N ARG A 30 -8.40 -7.37 5.75
CA ARG A 30 -8.45 -7.85 7.13
C ARG A 30 -8.15 -6.80 8.20
N PHE A 31 -7.58 -5.65 7.84
CA PHE A 31 -7.08 -4.68 8.83
C PHE A 31 -7.57 -3.25 8.66
N ASN A 32 -8.25 -2.92 7.55
CA ASN A 32 -8.66 -1.54 7.23
C ASN A 32 -7.52 -0.50 7.38
N ALA A 33 -6.27 -0.97 7.32
CA ALA A 33 -5.10 -0.18 7.64
C ALA A 33 -4.59 0.46 6.36
N VAL A 34 -4.47 1.79 6.37
CA VAL A 34 -3.76 2.55 5.36
C VAL A 34 -2.28 2.51 5.73
N LEU A 35 -1.52 1.62 5.09
CA LEU A 35 -0.09 1.47 5.37
C LEU A 35 0.73 2.52 4.60
N SER A 36 1.73 3.10 5.26
CA SER A 36 2.79 3.83 4.58
C SER A 36 3.63 2.90 3.69
N LYS A 37 4.41 3.48 2.79
CA LYS A 37 5.30 2.72 1.89
C LYS A 37 6.28 1.82 2.67
N GLU A 38 6.82 2.32 3.78
CA GLU A 38 7.81 1.58 4.58
C GLU A 38 7.17 0.48 5.42
N GLU A 39 6.00 0.73 6.02
CA GLU A 39 5.24 -0.31 6.72
C GLU A 39 4.84 -1.44 5.77
N TYR A 40 4.39 -1.08 4.56
CA TYR A 40 4.07 -2.09 3.55
C TYR A 40 5.29 -2.93 3.17
N LYS A 41 6.45 -2.30 2.91
CA LYS A 41 7.68 -3.04 2.60
C LYS A 41 8.07 -3.97 3.74
N LYS A 42 8.00 -3.50 4.99
CA LYS A 42 8.32 -4.30 6.18
C LYS A 42 7.38 -5.49 6.30
N GLY A 43 6.07 -5.28 6.14
CA GLY A 43 5.07 -6.35 6.14
C GLY A 43 5.32 -7.37 5.02
N LEU A 44 5.62 -6.90 3.81
CA LEU A 44 5.92 -7.76 2.67
C LEU A 44 7.18 -8.59 2.89
N LEU A 45 8.27 -7.99 3.39
CA LEU A 45 9.50 -8.72 3.70
C LEU A 45 9.28 -9.77 4.79
N SER A 46 8.51 -9.44 5.84
CA SER A 46 8.16 -10.39 6.89
C SER A 46 7.30 -11.54 6.37
N TYR A 47 6.39 -11.27 5.43
CA TYR A 47 5.56 -12.28 4.79
C TYR A 47 6.42 -13.21 3.91
N LEU A 48 7.22 -12.64 3.01
CA LEU A 48 8.08 -13.40 2.10
C LEU A 48 9.15 -14.22 2.83
N GLY A 49 9.68 -13.74 3.96
CA GLY A 49 10.68 -14.45 4.75
C GLY A 49 10.19 -15.78 5.35
N GLN A 50 8.87 -16.01 5.41
CA GLN A 50 8.28 -17.26 5.91
C GLN A 50 8.31 -18.39 4.88
N TYR A 51 8.46 -18.05 3.60
CA TYR A 51 8.41 -19.03 2.51
C TYR A 51 9.81 -19.32 1.97
N GLY A 52 10.04 -20.58 1.58
CA GLY A 52 11.26 -20.98 0.89
C GLY A 52 11.18 -20.65 -0.60
N LYS A 53 10.02 -20.91 -1.22
CA LYS A 53 9.75 -20.61 -2.63
C LYS A 53 8.26 -20.31 -2.82
N CYS A 54 7.96 -19.32 -3.65
CA CYS A 54 6.61 -19.05 -4.14
C CYS A 54 6.64 -18.97 -5.67
N ASP A 55 5.56 -19.39 -6.32
CA ASP A 55 5.42 -19.34 -7.77
C ASP A 55 4.11 -18.64 -8.13
N ILE A 56 4.18 -17.35 -8.46
CA ILE A 56 2.98 -16.55 -8.73
C ILE A 56 2.43 -16.93 -10.09
N GLN A 57 1.16 -17.35 -10.12
CA GLN A 57 0.48 -17.75 -11.35
C GLN A 57 -0.61 -16.74 -11.67
N ILE A 58 -0.34 -15.85 -12.62
CA ILE A 58 -1.34 -14.88 -13.09
C ILE A 58 -2.40 -15.61 -13.89
N THR A 59 -3.67 -15.48 -13.49
CA THR A 59 -4.80 -16.12 -14.14
C THR A 59 -5.59 -15.16 -15.02
N ASN A 60 -5.62 -13.87 -14.67
CA ASN A 60 -6.33 -12.85 -15.44
C ASN A 60 -5.72 -11.47 -15.21
N ILE A 61 -5.80 -10.61 -16.23
CA ILE A 61 -5.43 -9.19 -16.15
C ILE A 61 -6.57 -8.38 -16.75
N ILE A 62 -7.06 -7.41 -15.99
CA ILE A 62 -8.09 -6.47 -16.43
C ILE A 62 -7.47 -5.08 -16.44
N GLU A 63 -7.32 -4.52 -17.63
CA GLU A 63 -6.76 -3.17 -17.84
C GLU A 63 -7.87 -2.13 -17.91
N GLY A 64 -7.74 -1.08 -17.11
CA GLY A 64 -8.54 0.13 -17.17
C GLY A 64 -7.67 1.35 -17.44
N LEU A 65 -8.29 2.50 -17.68
CA LEU A 65 -7.60 3.72 -18.10
C LEU A 65 -6.46 4.16 -17.16
N ASN A 66 -6.68 4.06 -15.84
CA ASN A 66 -5.69 4.44 -14.80
C ASN A 66 -5.55 3.35 -13.73
N ALA A 67 -5.87 2.10 -14.08
CA ALA A 67 -5.90 1.01 -13.13
C ALA A 67 -5.65 -0.33 -13.82
N VAL A 68 -4.99 -1.25 -13.12
CA VAL A 68 -4.83 -2.64 -13.55
C VAL A 68 -5.23 -3.55 -12.41
N THR A 69 -6.12 -4.49 -12.67
CA THR A 69 -6.46 -5.57 -11.75
C THR A 69 -5.79 -6.85 -12.23
N VAL A 70 -5.10 -7.53 -11.31
CA VAL A 70 -4.45 -8.82 -11.57
C VAL A 70 -5.08 -9.86 -10.66
N GLU A 71 -5.61 -10.93 -11.25
CA GLU A 71 -6.01 -12.13 -10.55
C GLU A 71 -4.89 -13.17 -10.65
N TYR A 72 -4.58 -13.84 -9.55
CA TYR A 72 -3.48 -14.78 -9.49
C TYR A 72 -3.68 -15.82 -8.38
N LEU A 73 -2.99 -16.95 -8.53
CA LEU A 73 -2.70 -17.86 -7.43
C LEU A 73 -1.31 -17.57 -6.89
N HIS A 74 -1.12 -17.80 -5.59
CA HIS A 74 0.16 -17.59 -4.91
C HIS A 74 0.59 -18.86 -4.16
N PRO A 75 0.81 -19.98 -4.85
CA PRO A 75 1.29 -21.20 -4.22
C PRO A 75 2.70 -20.97 -3.66
N CYS A 76 2.85 -21.23 -2.37
CA CYS A 76 4.13 -21.20 -1.69
C CYS A 76 4.44 -22.52 -1.01
N VAL A 77 5.74 -22.77 -0.84
CA VAL A 77 6.28 -23.79 0.05
C VAL A 77 7.05 -23.09 1.16
N ASP A 78 6.93 -23.57 2.39
CA ASP A 78 7.73 -23.06 3.51
C ASP A 78 9.23 -23.46 3.35
N GLN A 79 10.06 -23.03 4.29
CA GLN A 79 11.50 -23.34 4.25
C GLN A 79 11.81 -24.82 4.46
N GLN A 80 10.86 -25.60 4.97
CA GLN A 80 10.96 -27.04 5.20
C GLN A 80 10.38 -27.84 4.03
N GLY A 81 9.79 -27.17 3.03
CA GLY A 81 9.18 -27.78 1.86
C GLY A 81 7.72 -28.19 2.04
N ASN A 82 7.07 -27.81 3.14
CA ASN A 82 5.63 -28.08 3.33
C ASN A 82 4.78 -27.08 2.55
N THR A 83 3.56 -27.51 2.22
CA THR A 83 2.59 -26.70 1.47
C THR A 83 1.28 -26.62 2.21
N ASP A 84 0.66 -25.44 2.27
CA ASP A 84 -0.75 -25.32 2.64
C ASP A 84 -1.60 -25.42 1.36
N GLU A 85 -2.22 -26.57 1.14
CA GLU A 85 -3.05 -26.79 -0.06
C GLU A 85 -4.23 -25.83 -0.17
N LYS A 86 -4.79 -25.39 0.96
CA LYS A 86 -5.97 -24.53 0.96
C LYS A 86 -5.58 -23.10 0.60
N GLU A 87 -4.52 -22.57 1.20
CA GLU A 87 -4.00 -21.25 0.86
C GLU A 87 -3.45 -21.21 -0.56
N ASN A 88 -2.73 -22.25 -1.00
CA ASN A 88 -2.14 -22.31 -2.35
C ASN A 88 -3.17 -22.34 -3.48
N LYS A 89 -4.41 -22.78 -3.20
CA LYS A 89 -5.53 -22.79 -4.16
C LYS A 89 -6.41 -21.54 -4.04
N GLN A 90 -6.13 -20.63 -3.10
CA GLN A 90 -6.91 -19.42 -2.92
C GLN A 90 -6.66 -18.45 -4.08
N LYS A 91 -7.75 -17.99 -4.70
CA LYS A 91 -7.69 -16.95 -5.73
C LYS A 91 -7.49 -15.61 -5.07
N LEU A 92 -6.41 -14.93 -5.46
CA LEU A 92 -6.07 -13.60 -4.99
C LEU A 92 -6.30 -12.61 -6.11
N MET A 93 -6.65 -11.38 -5.73
CA MET A 93 -6.80 -10.28 -6.66
C MET A 93 -6.14 -9.03 -6.10
N THR A 94 -5.37 -8.34 -6.94
CA THR A 94 -4.75 -7.07 -6.57
C THR A 94 -5.12 -5.99 -7.60
N LEU A 95 -5.67 -4.89 -7.13
CA LEU A 95 -5.92 -3.67 -7.91
C LEU A 95 -4.76 -2.69 -7.69
N PHE A 96 -4.15 -2.26 -8.80
CA PHE A 96 -3.16 -1.20 -8.87
C PHE A 96 -3.79 0.02 -9.51
N GLU A 97 -3.86 1.14 -8.79
CA GLU A 97 -4.31 2.42 -9.34
C GLU A 97 -3.10 3.31 -9.64
N PHE A 98 -3.11 4.03 -10.76
CA PHE A 98 -1.99 4.84 -11.24
C PHE A 98 -2.35 6.33 -11.30
N SER A 99 -1.34 7.16 -11.12
CA SER A 99 -1.43 8.62 -11.30
C SER A 99 -0.04 9.16 -11.64
N GLY A 100 0.07 9.91 -12.75
CA GLY A 100 1.35 10.47 -13.19
C GLY A 100 2.43 9.40 -13.44
N GLY A 101 2.05 8.26 -14.05
CA GLY A 101 2.96 7.16 -14.37
C GLY A 101 3.47 6.34 -13.17
N LYS A 102 2.98 6.64 -11.96
CA LYS A 102 3.34 5.92 -10.73
C LYS A 102 2.12 5.23 -10.15
N ILE A 103 2.33 4.10 -9.47
CA ILE A 103 1.30 3.51 -8.63
C ILE A 103 0.95 4.55 -7.56
N LYS A 104 -0.34 4.84 -7.41
CA LYS A 104 -0.95 5.71 -6.41
C LYS A 104 -1.54 4.89 -5.24
N ARG A 105 -2.04 3.70 -5.52
CA ARG A 105 -2.69 2.84 -4.51
C ARG A 105 -2.65 1.38 -4.94
N ILE A 106 -2.58 0.49 -3.95
CA ILE A 106 -2.66 -0.96 -4.14
C ILE A 106 -3.75 -1.48 -3.19
N ARG A 107 -4.69 -2.27 -3.70
CA ARG A 107 -5.70 -2.95 -2.88
C ARG A 107 -5.62 -4.44 -3.13
N HIS A 108 -5.62 -5.22 -2.07
CA HIS A 108 -5.64 -6.68 -2.14
C HIS A 108 -7.05 -7.19 -1.82
N TYR A 109 -7.44 -8.30 -2.42
CA TYR A 109 -8.68 -9.04 -2.18
C TYR A 109 -8.33 -10.53 -2.09
N PHE A 110 -8.89 -11.23 -1.10
CA PHE A 110 -8.61 -12.63 -0.78
C PHE A 110 -9.93 -13.40 -0.63
#